data_AF-A0A1E8FEU6-F1
#
_entry.id   AF-A0A1E8FEU6-F1
#
_cell.length_a   1.000
_cell.length_b   1.000
_cell.length_c   1.000
_cell.angle_alpha   90.00
_cell.angle_beta   90.00
_cell.angle_gamma   90.00
#
_symmetry.space_group_name_H-M   'P 1'
#
loop_
_entity.id
_entity.type
_entity.pdbx_description
1 polymer ?
#
loop_
_entity_poly.entity_id
_entity_poly.type
_entity_poly.pdbx_seq_one_letter_code
_entity_poly.pdbx_strand_id
1 'polypeptide(L)'
;MIVHPSERLTYRRISAADSDFLFAIDQDEEVMRFLTGGRKTTRQEVDEVFIPRIESFSNEEKGWGLWQASLADNTGEALGWILVRPMGFFTGNVQEHNLELGWRFSRKSWGKGYATEAAKAVIAGLRAAGYTTFSAIALADNHASINIMKKLGMHYVRTERYTDAIFDDDVEVYSTAKQ
;
A
#
# COMPACT_ATOMS: atom_id res chain seq x y z
N MET A 1 -1.01 14.45 -9.44
CA MET A 1 -1.53 14.56 -8.05
C MET A 1 -0.42 14.98 -7.10
N ILE A 2 -0.71 15.82 -6.10
CA ILE A 2 0.24 16.22 -5.04
C ILE A 2 -0.23 15.62 -3.70
N VAL A 3 0.69 15.01 -2.95
CA VAL A 3 0.46 14.61 -1.56
C VAL A 3 1.24 15.57 -0.68
N HIS A 4 0.52 16.42 0.06
CA HIS A 4 1.14 17.39 0.96
C HIS A 4 1.77 16.67 2.16
N PRO A 5 2.88 17.20 2.73
CA PRO A 5 3.39 16.74 4.00
C PRO A 5 2.30 16.74 5.08
N SER A 6 2.35 15.75 5.95
CA SER A 6 1.53 15.68 7.15
C SER A 6 2.31 16.23 8.35
N GLU A 7 1.79 16.00 9.56
CA GLU A 7 2.42 16.48 10.79
C GLU A 7 3.84 15.93 10.95
N ARG A 8 4.06 14.66 10.62
CA ARG A 8 5.33 13.96 10.88
C ARG A 8 5.99 13.41 9.64
N LEU A 9 5.31 13.40 8.49
CA LEU A 9 5.77 12.68 7.30
C LEU A 9 5.78 13.54 6.03
N THR A 10 6.75 13.26 5.17
CA THR A 10 6.80 13.72 3.78
C THR A 10 6.58 12.55 2.83
N TYR A 11 6.17 12.86 1.61
CA TYR A 11 5.77 11.86 0.62
C TYR A 11 6.39 12.11 -0.73
N ARG A 12 6.84 11.04 -1.38
CA ARG A 12 7.25 11.05 -2.78
C ARG A 12 6.89 9.74 -3.44
N ARG A 13 6.86 9.71 -4.77
CA ARG A 13 6.70 8.44 -5.50
C ARG A 13 7.98 7.62 -5.43
N ILE A 14 7.80 6.31 -5.41
CA ILE A 14 8.85 5.31 -5.61
C ILE A 14 9.02 5.12 -7.12
N SER A 15 10.26 4.94 -7.56
CA SER A 15 10.60 4.51 -8.92
C SER A 15 11.50 3.27 -8.90
N ALA A 16 11.85 2.74 -10.07
CA ALA A 16 12.80 1.63 -10.17
C ALA A 16 14.16 1.91 -9.49
N ALA A 17 14.55 3.20 -9.35
CA ALA A 17 15.77 3.59 -8.65
C ALA A 17 15.72 3.34 -7.13
N ASP A 18 14.55 3.05 -6.57
CA ASP A 18 14.33 2.78 -5.15
C ASP A 18 14.37 1.28 -4.82
N SER A 19 14.95 0.45 -5.70
CA SER A 19 15.04 -1.01 -5.52
C SER A 19 15.66 -1.40 -4.19
N ASP A 20 16.68 -0.68 -3.72
CA ASP A 20 17.33 -0.90 -2.42
C ASP A 20 16.38 -0.70 -1.24
N PHE A 21 15.52 0.32 -1.31
CA PHE A 21 14.52 0.56 -0.27
C PHE A 21 13.46 -0.55 -0.26
N LEU A 22 12.98 -0.96 -1.43
CA LEU A 22 12.02 -2.06 -1.58
C LEU A 22 12.61 -3.40 -1.11
N PHE A 23 13.87 -3.64 -1.41
CA PHE A 23 14.57 -4.83 -0.93
C PHE A 23 14.75 -4.81 0.58
N ALA A 24 15.21 -3.69 1.14
CA ALA A 24 15.54 -3.58 2.56
C ALA A 24 14.32 -3.78 3.47
N ILE A 25 13.15 -3.24 3.10
CA ILE A 25 11.93 -3.39 3.92
C ILE A 25 11.43 -4.85 3.96
N ASP A 26 11.72 -5.64 2.92
CA ASP A 26 11.33 -7.05 2.80
C ASP A 26 12.29 -8.01 3.50
N GLN A 27 13.38 -7.50 4.12
CA GLN A 27 14.34 -8.33 4.86
C GLN A 27 13.94 -8.58 6.32
N ASP A 28 12.80 -8.05 6.76
CA ASP A 28 12.19 -8.35 8.06
C ASP A 28 11.05 -9.38 7.87
N GLU A 29 11.20 -10.54 8.48
CA GLU A 29 10.26 -11.66 8.36
C GLU A 29 8.87 -11.31 8.91
N GLU A 30 8.79 -10.46 9.94
CA GLU A 30 7.49 -10.01 10.45
C GLU A 30 6.79 -9.06 9.47
N VAL A 31 7.54 -8.26 8.72
CA VAL A 31 6.97 -7.43 7.64
C VAL A 31 6.40 -8.31 6.53
N MET A 32 7.07 -9.42 6.22
CA MET A 32 6.69 -10.35 5.16
C MET A 32 5.72 -11.45 5.58
N ARG A 33 5.41 -11.55 6.88
CA ARG A 33 4.58 -12.61 7.48
C ARG A 33 3.26 -12.86 6.75
N PHE A 34 2.52 -11.80 6.44
CA PHE A 34 1.21 -11.87 5.77
C PHE A 34 1.27 -11.75 4.24
N LEU A 35 2.48 -11.71 3.67
CA LEU A 35 2.70 -11.57 2.22
C LEU A 35 3.25 -12.86 1.62
N THR A 36 4.21 -13.48 2.30
CA THR A 36 4.95 -14.66 1.83
C THR A 36 5.16 -15.70 2.93
N GLY A 37 4.42 -15.60 4.03
CA GLY A 37 4.64 -16.45 5.21
C GLY A 37 5.94 -16.11 5.97
N GLY A 38 6.49 -14.91 5.76
CA GLY A 38 7.75 -14.46 6.37
C GLY A 38 8.99 -14.74 5.53
N ARG A 39 8.85 -15.38 4.36
CA ARG A 39 9.96 -15.55 3.42
C ARG A 39 10.41 -14.18 2.90
N LYS A 40 11.66 -13.82 3.15
CA LYS A 40 12.27 -12.59 2.63
C LYS A 40 12.30 -12.61 1.11
N THR A 41 12.06 -11.44 0.53
CA THR A 41 12.18 -11.23 -0.90
C THR A 41 13.65 -11.22 -1.32
N THR A 42 14.00 -11.97 -2.36
CA THR A 42 15.34 -11.94 -2.96
C THR A 42 15.55 -10.69 -3.81
N ARG A 43 16.80 -10.28 -4.03
CA ARG A 43 17.10 -9.15 -4.93
C ARG A 43 16.51 -9.36 -6.33
N GLN A 44 16.64 -10.58 -6.86
CA GLN A 44 16.10 -10.95 -8.16
C GLN A 44 14.57 -10.77 -8.21
N GLU A 45 13.84 -11.20 -7.18
CA GLU A 45 12.38 -10.97 -7.12
C GLU A 45 12.02 -9.47 -7.08
N VAL A 46 12.81 -8.63 -6.39
CA VAL A 46 12.60 -7.17 -6.42
C VAL A 46 12.73 -6.63 -7.84
N ASP A 47 13.84 -6.96 -8.50
CA ASP A 47 14.22 -6.35 -9.78
C ASP A 47 13.42 -6.91 -10.96
N GLU A 48 13.13 -8.22 -10.96
CA GLU A 48 12.49 -8.91 -12.09
C GLU A 48 10.98 -9.09 -11.93
N VAL A 49 10.44 -8.99 -10.71
CA VAL A 49 9.00 -9.20 -10.45
C VAL A 49 8.35 -7.95 -9.87
N PHE A 50 8.83 -7.44 -8.73
CA PHE A 50 8.13 -6.37 -8.02
C PHE A 50 8.21 -5.02 -8.74
N ILE A 51 9.39 -4.59 -9.21
CA ILE A 51 9.53 -3.33 -9.93
C ILE A 51 8.70 -3.33 -11.22
N PRO A 52 8.80 -4.31 -12.12
CA PRO A 52 7.96 -4.37 -13.32
C PRO A 52 6.47 -4.39 -13.00
N ARG A 53 6.08 -5.10 -11.93
CA ARG A 53 4.69 -5.13 -11.45
C ARG A 53 4.21 -3.75 -11.00
N ILE A 54 5.02 -3.00 -10.25
CA ILE A 54 4.70 -1.63 -9.82
C ILE A 54 4.58 -0.70 -11.04
N GLU A 55 5.52 -0.78 -11.97
CA GLU A 55 5.51 0.03 -13.19
C GLU A 55 4.27 -0.22 -14.04
N SER A 56 3.79 -1.47 -14.12
CA SER A 56 2.62 -1.83 -14.94
C SER A 56 1.32 -1.11 -14.56
N PHE A 57 1.15 -0.68 -13.31
CA PHE A 57 -0.02 0.10 -12.86
C PHE A 57 0.31 1.56 -12.51
N SER A 58 1.59 1.94 -12.55
CA SER A 58 1.99 3.29 -12.15
C SER A 58 1.50 4.32 -13.17
N ASN A 59 0.91 5.39 -12.67
CA ASN A 59 0.42 6.48 -13.50
C ASN A 59 0.52 7.79 -12.71
N GLU A 60 1.42 8.66 -13.17
CA GLU A 60 1.73 9.93 -12.52
C GLU A 60 0.52 10.89 -12.47
N GLU A 61 -0.20 11.01 -13.57
CA GLU A 61 -1.34 11.92 -13.69
C GLU A 61 -2.46 11.48 -12.73
N LYS A 62 -2.72 10.18 -12.69
CA LYS A 62 -3.76 9.55 -11.85
C LYS A 62 -3.34 9.33 -10.40
N GLY A 63 -2.06 9.48 -10.06
CA GLY A 63 -1.52 9.26 -8.72
C GLY A 63 -1.34 7.78 -8.33
N TRP A 64 -1.38 6.87 -9.31
CA TRP A 64 -1.20 5.44 -9.10
C TRP A 64 0.28 5.07 -9.03
N GLY A 65 0.61 4.08 -8.21
CA GLY A 65 1.98 3.69 -7.90
C GLY A 65 2.18 3.50 -6.40
N LEU A 66 3.44 3.55 -5.96
CA LEU A 66 3.78 3.56 -4.54
C LEU A 66 4.23 4.94 -4.09
N TRP A 67 3.74 5.36 -2.93
CA TRP A 67 4.09 6.59 -2.25
C TRP A 67 4.95 6.26 -1.04
N GLN A 68 6.26 6.54 -1.11
CA GLN A 68 7.16 6.44 0.04
C GLN A 68 6.74 7.47 1.09
N ALA A 69 6.72 7.04 2.35
CA ALA A 69 6.54 7.91 3.50
C ALA A 69 7.85 7.96 4.30
N SER A 70 8.36 9.18 4.51
CA SER A 70 9.59 9.44 5.23
C SER A 70 9.35 10.42 6.38
N LEU A 71 10.17 10.37 7.43
CA LEU A 71 10.11 11.38 8.50
C LEU A 71 10.34 12.79 7.94
N ALA A 72 9.57 13.75 8.43
CA ALA A 72 9.70 15.17 8.09
C ALA A 72 10.77 15.90 8.91
N ASP A 73 11.64 15.17 9.60
CA ASP A 73 12.77 15.71 10.35
C ASP A 73 14.07 15.69 9.52
N ASN A 74 15.17 16.10 10.14
CA ASN A 74 16.48 16.15 9.47
C ASN A 74 17.02 14.77 9.06
N THR A 75 16.44 13.67 9.55
CA THR A 75 16.88 12.32 9.15
C THR A 75 16.35 11.93 7.78
N GLY A 76 15.17 12.42 7.41
CA GLY A 76 14.49 12.00 6.17
C GLY A 76 14.26 10.48 6.09
N GLU A 77 14.23 9.79 7.22
CA GLU A 77 14.23 8.32 7.25
C GLU A 77 12.99 7.77 6.55
N ALA A 78 13.21 6.93 5.52
CA ALA A 78 12.12 6.24 4.83
C ALA A 78 11.55 5.11 5.72
N LEU A 79 10.27 5.23 6.06
CA LEU A 79 9.61 4.31 6.99
C LEU A 79 8.87 3.18 6.29
N GLY A 80 8.36 3.43 5.09
CA GLY A 80 7.45 2.53 4.39
C GLY A 80 6.83 3.19 3.17
N TRP A 81 5.78 2.58 2.65
CA TRP A 81 5.06 3.08 1.50
C TRP A 81 3.55 2.79 1.55
N ILE A 82 2.79 3.56 0.78
CA ILE A 82 1.38 3.36 0.47
C ILE A 82 1.24 3.00 -1.00
N LEU A 83 0.59 1.87 -1.29
CA LEU A 83 0.23 1.46 -2.64
C LEU A 83 -1.10 2.12 -3.03
N VAL A 84 -1.17 2.57 -4.28
CA VAL A 84 -2.38 3.09 -4.91
C VAL A 84 -2.49 2.47 -6.30
N ARG A 85 -3.57 1.72 -6.54
CA ARG A 85 -3.90 1.19 -7.87
C ARG A 85 -5.41 1.02 -8.01
N PRO A 86 -5.96 0.85 -9.23
CA PRO A 86 -7.35 0.44 -9.40
C PRO A 86 -7.63 -0.90 -8.69
N MET A 87 -8.74 -1.00 -7.98
CA MET A 87 -9.17 -2.27 -7.38
C MET A 87 -9.36 -3.31 -8.49
N GLY A 88 -8.88 -4.54 -8.24
CA GLY A 88 -8.98 -5.65 -9.20
C GLY A 88 -8.00 -5.61 -10.37
N PHE A 89 -7.00 -4.71 -10.36
CA PHE A 89 -6.03 -4.51 -11.46
C PHE A 89 -5.44 -5.82 -12.01
N PHE A 90 -5.04 -6.76 -11.15
CA PHE A 90 -4.42 -8.03 -11.55
C PHE A 90 -5.39 -9.22 -11.64
N THR A 91 -6.68 -8.98 -11.43
CA THR A 91 -7.73 -10.03 -11.44
C THR A 91 -8.66 -9.93 -12.66
N GLY A 92 -8.43 -8.96 -13.56
CA GLY A 92 -9.26 -8.70 -14.74
C GLY A 92 -10.53 -7.88 -14.46
N ASN A 93 -10.94 -7.72 -13.21
CA ASN A 93 -12.10 -6.92 -12.80
C ASN A 93 -11.70 -5.50 -12.37
N VAL A 94 -11.09 -4.74 -13.28
CA VAL A 94 -10.53 -3.41 -12.99
C VAL A 94 -11.63 -2.38 -12.70
N GLN A 95 -11.54 -1.71 -11.54
CA GLN A 95 -12.47 -0.65 -11.14
C GLN A 95 -11.76 0.71 -11.14
N GLU A 96 -11.90 1.50 -12.21
CA GLU A 96 -11.15 2.75 -12.38
C GLU A 96 -11.43 3.82 -11.32
N HIS A 97 -12.62 3.82 -10.71
CA HIS A 97 -13.04 4.81 -9.71
C HIS A 97 -13.02 4.30 -8.26
N ASN A 98 -12.60 3.05 -8.05
CA ASN A 98 -12.40 2.46 -6.73
C ASN A 98 -10.92 2.07 -6.59
N LEU A 99 -10.18 2.82 -5.78
CA LEU A 99 -8.75 2.60 -5.64
C LEU A 99 -8.45 1.63 -4.49
N GLU A 100 -7.67 0.61 -4.79
CA GLU A 100 -7.03 -0.24 -3.79
C GLU A 100 -5.89 0.54 -3.12
N LEU A 101 -5.92 0.54 -1.79
CA LEU A 101 -4.84 1.02 -0.94
C LEU A 101 -4.17 -0.16 -0.24
N GLY A 102 -2.85 -0.19 -0.29
CA GLY A 102 -2.02 -1.11 0.48
C GLY A 102 -0.93 -0.36 1.24
N TRP A 103 -0.28 -1.02 2.19
CA TRP A 103 0.83 -0.41 2.93
C TRP A 103 1.85 -1.46 3.37
N ARG A 104 3.12 -1.07 3.35
CA ARG A 104 4.22 -1.82 3.95
C ARG A 104 5.13 -0.85 4.68
N PHE A 105 5.36 -1.12 5.96
CA PHE A 105 6.14 -0.24 6.84
C PHE A 105 7.14 -1.07 7.61
N SER A 106 8.34 -0.52 7.81
CA SER A 106 9.39 -1.13 8.62
C SER A 106 8.90 -1.36 10.04
N ARG A 107 9.31 -2.47 10.65
CA ARG A 107 8.87 -2.85 12.00
C ARG A 107 9.16 -1.78 13.06
N LYS A 108 10.27 -1.05 12.94
CA LYS A 108 10.64 0.07 13.83
C LYS A 108 9.63 1.24 13.84
N SER A 109 8.78 1.33 12.81
CA SER A 109 7.76 2.36 12.66
C SER A 109 6.37 1.93 13.17
N TRP A 110 6.20 0.64 13.53
CA TRP A 110 4.92 0.10 13.96
C TRP A 110 4.48 0.64 15.33
N GLY A 111 3.17 0.63 15.59
CA GLY A 111 2.59 1.12 16.85
C GLY A 111 2.59 2.66 17.00
N LYS A 112 3.24 3.40 16.10
CA LYS A 112 3.39 4.88 16.17
C LYS A 112 2.37 5.66 15.32
N GLY A 113 1.50 4.95 14.59
CA GLY A 113 0.44 5.53 13.76
C GLY A 113 0.88 6.02 12.38
N TYR A 114 2.14 5.85 11.98
CA TYR A 114 2.67 6.38 10.72
C TYR A 114 1.95 5.83 9.48
N ALA A 115 1.65 4.53 9.43
CA ALA A 115 0.93 3.94 8.30
C ALA A 115 -0.47 4.56 8.11
N THR A 116 -1.20 4.78 9.22
CA THR A 116 -2.51 5.45 9.17
C THR A 116 -2.39 6.91 8.74
N GLU A 117 -1.41 7.65 9.24
CA GLU A 117 -1.15 9.04 8.84
C GLU A 117 -0.81 9.15 7.36
N ALA A 118 0.11 8.30 6.87
CA ALA A 118 0.49 8.23 5.48
C ALA A 118 -0.70 7.90 4.56
N ALA A 119 -1.48 6.88 4.91
CA ALA A 119 -2.67 6.52 4.13
C ALA A 119 -3.70 7.65 4.08
N LYS A 120 -3.91 8.38 5.19
CA LYS A 120 -4.82 9.55 5.22
C LYS A 120 -4.33 10.68 4.31
N ALA A 121 -3.03 10.99 4.32
CA ALA A 121 -2.46 12.02 3.45
C ALA A 121 -2.61 11.64 1.96
N VAL A 122 -2.32 10.39 1.61
CA VAL A 122 -2.50 9.88 0.24
C VAL A 122 -3.97 9.93 -0.18
N ILE A 123 -4.91 9.50 0.69
CA ILE A 123 -6.36 9.62 0.44
C ILE A 123 -6.77 11.08 0.20
N ALA A 124 -6.24 12.03 0.98
CA ALA A 124 -6.56 13.44 0.81
C ALA A 124 -6.12 13.95 -0.58
N GLY A 125 -4.92 13.59 -1.02
CA GLY A 125 -4.43 13.88 -2.37
C GLY A 125 -5.30 13.25 -3.46
N LEU A 126 -5.71 11.99 -3.29
CA LEU A 126 -6.56 11.28 -4.25
C LEU A 126 -7.99 11.86 -4.31
N ARG A 127 -8.54 12.29 -3.17
CA ARG A 127 -9.82 13.01 -3.13
C ARG A 127 -9.77 14.33 -3.88
N ALA A 128 -8.67 15.07 -3.76
CA ALA A 128 -8.45 16.28 -4.54
C ALA A 128 -8.35 16.01 -6.06
N ALA A 129 -7.93 14.80 -6.44
CA ALA A 129 -7.93 14.32 -7.82
C ALA A 129 -9.28 13.70 -8.27
N GLY A 130 -10.32 13.73 -7.44
CA GLY A 130 -11.68 13.29 -7.78
C GLY A 130 -12.04 11.86 -7.38
N TYR A 131 -11.14 11.11 -6.73
CA TYR A 131 -11.44 9.76 -6.24
C TYR A 131 -12.22 9.79 -4.93
N THR A 132 -13.35 9.08 -4.89
CA THR A 132 -14.25 9.07 -3.73
C THR A 132 -14.34 7.72 -3.02
N THR A 133 -13.95 6.64 -3.71
CA THR A 133 -14.04 5.27 -3.20
C THR A 133 -12.67 4.65 -3.05
N PHE A 134 -12.39 4.15 -1.86
CA PHE A 134 -11.14 3.48 -1.52
C PHE A 134 -11.46 2.13 -0.91
N SER A 135 -10.72 1.11 -1.34
CA SER A 135 -10.82 -0.23 -0.80
C SER A 135 -9.45 -0.75 -0.41
N ALA A 136 -9.40 -1.78 0.41
CA ALA A 136 -8.19 -2.49 0.76
C ALA A 136 -8.51 -3.94 1.05
N ILE A 137 -7.52 -4.81 0.88
CA ILE A 137 -7.64 -6.24 1.16
C ILE A 137 -6.59 -6.68 2.17
N ALA A 138 -6.94 -7.65 3.00
CA ALA A 138 -6.00 -8.29 3.91
C ALA A 138 -6.47 -9.71 4.24
N LEU A 139 -5.53 -10.59 4.59
CA LEU A 139 -5.85 -11.83 5.29
C LEU A 139 -6.60 -11.52 6.59
N ALA A 140 -7.57 -12.36 6.96
CA ALA A 140 -8.40 -12.17 8.16
C ALA A 140 -7.58 -12.02 9.46
N ASP A 141 -6.46 -12.75 9.53
CA ASP A 141 -5.54 -12.73 10.69
C ASP A 141 -4.62 -11.50 10.73
N ASN A 142 -4.58 -10.69 9.67
CA ASN A 142 -3.78 -9.46 9.64
C ASN A 142 -4.52 -8.29 10.30
N HIS A 143 -4.75 -8.43 11.61
CA HIS A 143 -5.49 -7.46 12.42
C HIS A 143 -4.87 -6.06 12.41
N ALA A 144 -3.55 -5.95 12.25
CA ALA A 144 -2.86 -4.67 12.14
C ALA A 144 -3.31 -3.89 10.88
N SER A 145 -3.36 -4.58 9.74
CA SER A 145 -3.86 -4.00 8.49
C SER A 145 -5.35 -3.66 8.59
N ILE A 146 -6.17 -4.59 9.09
CA ILE A 146 -7.62 -4.36 9.29
C ILE A 146 -7.89 -3.16 10.21
N ASN A 147 -7.08 -2.97 11.25
CA ASN A 147 -7.22 -1.81 12.14
C ASN A 147 -6.90 -0.48 11.42
N ILE A 148 -5.94 -0.47 10.49
CA ILE A 148 -5.69 0.71 9.64
C ILE A 148 -6.90 0.96 8.75
N MET A 149 -7.44 -0.05 8.06
CA MET A 149 -8.65 0.06 7.23
C MET A 149 -9.81 0.71 8.00
N LYS A 150 -10.10 0.21 9.21
CA LYS A 150 -11.14 0.77 10.09
C LYS A 150 -10.86 2.23 10.46
N LYS A 151 -9.62 2.59 10.78
CA LYS A 151 -9.21 3.98 11.07
C LYS A 151 -9.29 4.92 9.86
N LEU A 152 -9.28 4.38 8.64
CA LEU A 152 -9.51 5.10 7.40
C LEU A 152 -11.00 5.26 7.07
N GLY A 153 -11.89 4.69 7.89
CA GLY A 153 -13.34 4.71 7.66
C GLY A 153 -13.80 3.65 6.65
N MET A 154 -13.01 2.61 6.42
CA MET A 154 -13.42 1.48 5.62
C MET A 154 -14.20 0.47 6.46
N HIS A 155 -15.21 -0.14 5.87
CA HIS A 155 -16.06 -1.15 6.48
C HIS A 155 -15.90 -2.49 5.76
N TYR A 156 -16.03 -3.59 6.51
CA TYR A 156 -16.02 -4.93 5.91
C TYR A 156 -17.15 -5.04 4.88
N VAL A 157 -16.82 -5.59 3.71
CA VAL A 157 -17.76 -5.82 2.61
C VAL A 157 -18.03 -7.30 2.44
N ARG A 158 -16.97 -8.09 2.27
CA ARG A 158 -17.04 -9.54 2.00
C ARG A 158 -15.68 -10.20 2.21
N THR A 159 -15.69 -11.53 2.29
CA THR A 159 -14.52 -12.37 2.09
C THR A 159 -14.57 -12.94 0.67
N GLU A 160 -13.45 -12.94 -0.03
CA GLU A 160 -13.33 -13.54 -1.36
C GLU A 160 -11.97 -14.19 -1.56
N ARG A 161 -11.92 -15.18 -2.46
CA ARG A 161 -10.65 -15.73 -2.95
C ARG A 161 -10.00 -14.70 -3.86
N TYR A 162 -8.82 -14.21 -3.51
CA TYR A 162 -8.00 -13.36 -4.35
C TYR A 162 -6.89 -14.19 -4.96
N THR A 163 -6.83 -14.22 -6.29
CA THR A 163 -5.80 -14.96 -7.03
C THR A 163 -5.18 -14.04 -8.08
N ASP A 164 -3.87 -13.84 -7.98
CA ASP A 164 -3.03 -13.25 -9.02
C ASP A 164 -1.73 -14.06 -9.20
N ALA A 165 -0.79 -13.55 -10.01
CA ALA A 165 0.45 -14.25 -10.31
C ALA A 165 1.39 -14.50 -9.10
N ILE A 166 1.22 -13.77 -8.00
CA ILE A 166 2.12 -13.80 -6.82
C ILE A 166 1.39 -14.03 -5.49
N PHE A 167 0.06 -14.03 -5.48
CA PHE A 167 -0.75 -14.22 -4.28
C PHE A 167 -2.02 -15.01 -4.60
N ASP A 168 -2.31 -16.03 -3.80
CA ASP A 168 -3.52 -16.85 -3.93
C ASP A 168 -4.03 -17.23 -2.54
N ASP A 169 -4.95 -16.43 -1.98
CA ASP A 169 -5.53 -16.67 -0.66
C ASP A 169 -6.93 -16.05 -0.49
N ASP A 170 -7.64 -16.45 0.56
CA ASP A 170 -8.89 -15.80 0.96
C ASP A 170 -8.59 -14.50 1.72
N VAL A 171 -9.16 -13.40 1.23
CA VAL A 171 -8.96 -12.06 1.79
C VAL A 171 -10.28 -11.43 2.22
N GLU A 172 -10.23 -10.62 3.27
CA GLU A 172 -11.31 -9.71 3.62
C GLU A 172 -11.17 -8.40 2.84
N VAL A 173 -12.26 -7.98 2.20
CA VAL A 173 -12.37 -6.71 1.46
C VAL A 173 -13.01 -5.66 2.36
N TYR A 174 -12.33 -4.53 2.53
CA TYR A 174 -12.87 -3.35 3.21
C TYR A 174 -13.01 -2.19 2.23
N SER A 175 -14.08 -1.39 2.36
CA SER A 175 -14.32 -0.25 1.46
C SER A 175 -14.94 0.96 2.18
N THR A 176 -14.68 2.16 1.66
CA THR A 176 -15.37 3.39 2.06
C THR A 176 -16.70 3.60 1.34
N ALA A 177 -17.03 2.80 0.31
CA ALA A 177 -18.33 2.85 -0.33
C ALA A 177 -19.42 2.53 0.69
N LYS A 178 -20.50 3.32 0.70
CA LYS A 178 -21.71 2.96 1.44
C LYS A 178 -22.36 1.78 0.71
N GLN A 179 -22.72 0.74 1.46
CA GLN A 179 -23.59 -0.33 0.96
C GLN A 179 -24.97 0.23 0.62
#